data_AF-A0A078G444-F1
#
_entry.id   AF-A0A078G444-F1
#
_cell.length_a   1.000
_cell.length_b   1.000
_cell.length_c   1.000
_cell.angle_alpha   90.00
_cell.angle_beta   90.00
_cell.angle_gamma   90.00
#
_symmetry.space_group_name_H-M   'P 1'
#
loop_
_entity.id
_entity.type
_entity.pdbx_description
1 polymer ?
#
loop_
_entity_poly.entity_id
_entity_poly.type
_entity_poly.pdbx_seq_one_letter_code
_entity_poly.pdbx_strand_id
1 'polypeptide(L)'
;MKEKLETERVIQREKDREETAKTANKKLMHEYDVLQNRLQECNVKFHMEDESKLVMESSSPSEAMDLLATSDNRIGLLIAETQLLSEEVETTTEEHGGTGDVVRKMLTEVLIDNARLRKQVNSVLRCSLSGHGVSVREARSEQEEEEEDQEGSVDLASTVLSKILEK
;
A
#
# COMPACT_ATOMS: atom_id res chain seq x y z
N MET A 1 -23.44 -34.30 42.79
CA MET A 1 -24.27 -34.14 41.56
C MET A 1 -24.42 -32.69 41.11
N LYS A 2 -24.93 -31.77 41.95
CA LYS A 2 -25.23 -30.39 41.53
C LYS A 2 -24.03 -29.63 40.91
N GLU A 3 -22.83 -29.79 41.49
CA GLU A 3 -21.59 -29.17 40.97
C GLU A 3 -21.20 -29.70 39.58
N LYS A 4 -21.28 -31.02 39.33
CA LYS A 4 -20.99 -31.61 38.01
C LYS A 4 -21.82 -30.93 36.91
N LEU A 5 -23.11 -30.71 37.18
CA LEU A 5 -24.03 -30.03 36.26
C LEU A 5 -23.78 -28.52 36.12
N GLU A 6 -22.99 -27.89 37.00
CA GLU A 6 -22.52 -26.51 36.81
C GLU A 6 -21.21 -26.49 36.02
N THR A 7 -20.22 -27.32 36.37
CA THR A 7 -18.96 -27.43 35.61
C THR A 7 -19.20 -27.82 34.15
N GLU A 8 -20.13 -28.74 33.89
CA GLU A 8 -20.49 -29.20 32.55
C GLU A 8 -21.19 -28.08 31.73
N ARG A 9 -21.94 -27.17 32.38
CA ARG A 9 -22.46 -25.94 31.75
C ARG A 9 -21.39 -24.85 31.57
N VAL A 10 -20.39 -24.74 32.44
CA VAL A 10 -19.26 -23.81 32.25
C VAL A 10 -18.45 -24.25 31.03
N ILE A 11 -18.05 -25.52 30.97
CA ILE A 11 -17.28 -26.08 29.84
C ILE A 11 -18.00 -25.87 28.51
N GLN A 12 -19.33 -26.11 28.44
CA GLN A 12 -20.08 -25.86 27.21
C GLN A 12 -20.07 -24.37 26.82
N ARG A 13 -20.36 -23.45 27.76
CA ARG A 13 -20.32 -22.00 27.48
C ARG A 13 -18.95 -21.47 27.05
N GLU A 14 -17.86 -22.07 27.54
CA GLU A 14 -16.50 -21.71 27.11
C GLU A 14 -16.18 -22.27 25.73
N LYS A 15 -16.61 -23.50 25.43
CA LYS A 15 -16.50 -24.07 24.07
C LYS A 15 -17.28 -23.27 23.03
N ASP A 16 -18.50 -22.84 23.35
CA ASP A 16 -19.33 -21.99 22.48
C ASP A 16 -18.66 -20.62 22.23
N ARG A 17 -17.97 -20.07 23.25
CA ARG A 17 -17.13 -18.87 23.12
C ARG A 17 -15.88 -19.11 22.26
N GLU A 18 -15.21 -20.25 22.41
CA GLU A 18 -14.04 -20.59 21.58
C GLU A 18 -14.44 -20.70 20.09
N GLU A 19 -15.53 -21.39 19.79
CA GLU A 19 -16.01 -21.59 18.41
C GLU A 19 -16.46 -20.28 17.75
N THR A 20 -17.16 -19.41 18.49
CA THR A 20 -17.54 -18.07 18.00
C THR A 20 -16.33 -17.15 17.81
N ALA A 21 -15.39 -17.10 18.76
CA ALA A 21 -14.15 -16.32 18.63
C ALA A 21 -13.26 -16.81 17.47
N LYS A 22 -13.15 -18.13 17.28
CA LYS A 22 -12.43 -18.77 16.16
C LYS A 22 -13.06 -18.44 14.81
N THR A 23 -14.39 -18.37 14.75
CA THR A 23 -15.13 -17.96 13.55
C THR A 23 -14.93 -16.47 13.25
N ALA A 24 -14.99 -15.60 14.26
CA ALA A 24 -14.71 -14.17 14.12
C ALA A 24 -13.27 -13.90 13.65
N ASN A 25 -12.28 -14.57 14.25
CA ASN A 25 -10.88 -14.48 13.82
C ASN A 25 -10.67 -14.96 12.37
N LYS A 26 -11.36 -16.03 11.95
CA LYS A 26 -11.32 -16.48 10.55
C LYS A 26 -11.91 -15.43 9.59
N LYS A 27 -12.99 -14.72 9.98
CA LYS A 27 -13.55 -13.61 9.21
C LYS A 27 -12.55 -12.45 9.12
N LEU A 28 -11.97 -12.02 10.24
CA LEU A 28 -10.97 -10.94 10.30
C LEU A 28 -9.75 -11.23 9.40
N MET A 29 -9.20 -12.44 9.44
CA MET A 29 -8.06 -12.81 8.59
C MET A 29 -8.42 -12.80 7.09
N HIS A 30 -9.66 -13.16 6.73
CA HIS A 30 -10.14 -13.09 5.35
C HIS A 30 -10.39 -11.64 4.89
N GLU A 31 -10.96 -10.80 5.76
CA GLU A 31 -11.13 -9.35 5.51
C GLU A 31 -9.76 -8.69 5.25
N TYR A 32 -8.77 -8.98 6.09
CA TYR A 32 -7.40 -8.48 5.93
C TYR A 32 -6.74 -8.97 4.63
N ASP A 33 -6.86 -10.26 4.29
CA ASP A 33 -6.32 -10.83 3.05
C ASP A 33 -6.90 -10.14 1.79
N VAL A 34 -8.22 -9.91 1.77
CA VAL A 34 -8.88 -9.18 0.66
C VAL A 34 -8.36 -7.74 0.54
N LEU A 35 -8.21 -7.04 1.67
CA LEU A 35 -7.67 -5.67 1.69
C LEU A 35 -6.19 -5.63 1.27
N GLN A 36 -5.38 -6.60 1.71
CA GLN A 36 -3.98 -6.73 1.33
C GLN A 36 -3.82 -7.02 -0.16
N ASN A 37 -4.61 -7.95 -0.71
CA ASN A 37 -4.62 -8.27 -2.14
C ASN A 37 -5.03 -7.05 -2.99
N ARG A 38 -6.09 -6.32 -2.60
CA ARG A 38 -6.48 -5.09 -3.28
C ARG A 38 -5.45 -3.97 -3.18
N LEU A 39 -4.71 -3.89 -2.07
CA LEU A 39 -3.57 -2.97 -1.94
C LEU A 39 -2.39 -3.37 -2.86
N GLN A 40 -2.16 -4.67 -3.08
CA GLN A 40 -1.20 -5.15 -4.08
C GLN A 40 -1.65 -4.81 -5.52
N GLU A 41 -2.93 -4.98 -5.86
CA GLU A 41 -3.44 -4.59 -7.18
C GLU A 41 -3.29 -3.09 -7.49
N CYS A 42 -3.25 -2.24 -6.45
CA CYS A 42 -3.03 -0.80 -6.60
C CYS A 42 -1.57 -0.44 -6.97
N ASN A 43 -0.64 -1.39 -6.93
CA ASN A 43 0.79 -1.13 -7.09
C ASN A 43 1.17 -1.00 -8.58
N VAL A 44 1.83 0.09 -8.95
CA VAL A 44 2.52 0.18 -10.25
C VAL A 44 3.75 -0.74 -10.22
N LYS A 45 4.07 -1.39 -11.34
CA LYS A 45 5.24 -2.28 -11.45
C LYS A 45 6.46 -1.50 -11.91
N PHE A 46 7.58 -1.75 -11.23
CA PHE A 46 8.90 -1.23 -11.58
C PHE A 46 9.89 -2.37 -11.57
N HIS A 47 10.82 -2.33 -12.50
CA HIS A 47 12.03 -3.14 -12.49
C HIS A 47 13.22 -2.24 -12.16
N MET A 48 14.24 -2.80 -11.51
CA MET A 48 15.54 -2.13 -11.43
C MET A 48 16.37 -2.63 -12.61
N GLU A 49 16.93 -1.71 -13.39
CA GLU A 49 17.88 -2.05 -14.46
C GLU A 49 19.32 -2.05 -13.91
N ASP A 50 19.62 -1.08 -13.05
CA ASP A 50 20.83 -0.95 -12.23
C ASP A 50 20.46 -0.46 -10.82
N GLU A 51 21.40 -0.45 -9.86
CA GLU A 51 21.16 -0.04 -8.46
C GLU A 51 20.56 1.37 -8.29
N SER A 52 20.73 2.26 -9.28
CA SER A 52 20.21 3.63 -9.28
C SER A 52 19.05 3.88 -10.25
N LYS A 53 18.65 2.91 -11.08
CA LYS A 53 17.72 3.12 -12.20
C LYS A 53 16.45 2.28 -12.09
N LEU A 54 15.35 2.93 -11.73
CA LEU A 54 14.00 2.37 -11.83
C LEU A 54 13.43 2.56 -13.23
N VAL A 55 12.87 1.49 -13.78
CA VAL A 55 12.22 1.44 -15.09
C VAL A 55 10.77 0.99 -14.91
N MET A 56 9.82 1.77 -15.43
CA MET A 56 8.39 1.43 -15.41
C MET A 56 7.99 0.67 -16.69
N GLU A 57 7.07 -0.30 -16.56
CA GLU A 57 6.34 -0.89 -17.68
C GLU A 57 5.27 0.10 -18.21
N SER A 58 5.71 1.10 -18.98
CA SER A 58 4.85 2.02 -19.76
C SER A 58 5.53 2.36 -21.08
N SER A 59 4.76 2.81 -22.06
CA SER A 59 5.21 3.15 -23.41
C SER A 59 5.63 4.61 -23.54
N SER A 60 5.18 5.49 -22.62
CA SER A 60 5.51 6.93 -22.61
C SER A 60 5.51 7.53 -21.19
N PRO A 61 6.18 8.69 -20.97
CA PRO A 61 6.10 9.42 -19.71
C PRO A 61 4.68 9.89 -19.33
N SER A 62 3.80 10.15 -20.30
CA SER A 62 2.40 10.48 -19.99
C SER A 62 1.67 9.28 -19.41
N GLU A 63 1.80 8.11 -20.06
CA GLU A 63 1.22 6.86 -19.58
C GLU A 63 1.75 6.49 -18.18
N ALA A 64 3.02 6.75 -17.90
CA ALA A 64 3.61 6.59 -16.57
C ALA A 64 2.92 7.49 -15.51
N MET A 65 2.62 8.75 -15.84
CA MET A 65 1.87 9.66 -14.96
C MET A 65 0.43 9.19 -14.75
N ASP A 66 -0.25 8.73 -15.80
CA ASP A 66 -1.64 8.25 -15.75
C ASP A 66 -1.79 6.96 -14.94
N LEU A 67 -0.81 6.04 -15.03
CA LEU A 67 -0.72 4.84 -14.18
C LEU A 67 -0.52 5.21 -12.70
N LEU A 68 0.37 6.17 -12.41
CA LEU A 68 0.61 6.67 -11.05
C LEU A 68 -0.61 7.41 -10.48
N ALA A 69 -1.31 8.21 -11.29
CA ALA A 69 -2.55 8.87 -10.89
C ALA A 69 -3.69 7.86 -10.64
N THR A 70 -3.80 6.83 -11.48
CA THR A 70 -4.75 5.72 -11.31
C THR A 70 -4.46 4.93 -10.02
N SER A 71 -3.19 4.68 -9.72
CA SER A 71 -2.73 4.11 -8.45
C SER A 71 -3.12 4.99 -7.27
N ASP A 72 -2.79 6.28 -7.28
CA ASP A 72 -3.10 7.24 -6.22
C ASP A 72 -4.61 7.38 -5.93
N ASN A 73 -5.45 7.21 -6.95
CA ASN A 73 -6.91 7.21 -6.84
C ASN A 73 -7.43 5.91 -6.22
N ARG A 74 -6.96 4.74 -6.69
CA ARG A 74 -7.36 3.43 -6.12
C ARG A 74 -6.89 3.26 -4.67
N ILE A 75 -5.68 3.74 -4.35
CA ILE A 75 -5.17 3.84 -2.98
C ILE A 75 -6.08 4.74 -2.12
N GLY A 76 -6.53 5.89 -2.64
CA GLY A 76 -7.45 6.78 -1.94
C GLY A 76 -8.79 6.14 -1.59
N LEU A 77 -9.38 5.42 -2.55
CA LEU A 77 -10.62 4.66 -2.33
C LEU A 77 -10.43 3.54 -1.29
N LEU A 78 -9.33 2.80 -1.36
CA LEU A 78 -9.05 1.72 -0.41
C LEU A 78 -8.84 2.22 1.01
N ILE A 79 -8.17 3.37 1.21
CA ILE A 79 -8.04 4.01 2.52
C ILE A 79 -9.43 4.35 3.09
N ALA A 80 -10.30 4.99 2.31
CA ALA A 80 -11.66 5.33 2.75
C ALA A 80 -12.47 4.08 3.15
N GLU A 81 -12.37 2.99 2.39
CA GLU A 81 -13.02 1.72 2.72
C GLU A 81 -12.46 1.10 4.02
N THR A 82 -11.14 1.09 4.22
CA THR A 82 -10.54 0.59 5.48
C THR A 82 -10.94 1.41 6.70
N GLN A 83 -11.25 2.69 6.53
CA GLN A 83 -11.75 3.55 7.62
C GLN A 83 -13.21 3.22 7.96
N LEU A 84 -14.09 3.08 6.95
CA LEU A 84 -15.49 2.67 7.16
C LEU A 84 -15.59 1.28 7.83
N LEU A 85 -14.74 0.33 7.43
CA LEU A 85 -14.64 -1.01 8.05
C LEU A 85 -14.12 -0.98 9.50
N SER A 86 -13.52 0.14 9.94
CA SER A 86 -13.15 0.36 11.34
C SER A 86 -14.33 0.95 12.13
N GLU A 87 -15.04 1.92 11.56
CA GLU A 87 -16.19 2.60 12.17
C GLU A 87 -17.41 1.66 12.34
N GLU A 88 -17.65 0.76 11.38
CA GLU A 88 -18.69 -0.29 11.48
C GLU A 88 -18.43 -1.24 12.66
N VAL A 89 -17.17 -1.43 13.06
CA VAL A 89 -16.81 -2.27 14.21
C VAL A 89 -16.89 -1.49 15.52
N GLU A 90 -16.37 -0.26 15.59
CA GLU A 90 -16.48 0.56 16.80
C GLU A 90 -17.96 0.82 17.18
N THR A 91 -18.87 0.93 16.20
CA THR A 91 -20.33 1.08 16.42
C THR A 91 -21.09 -0.22 16.76
N THR A 92 -20.46 -1.39 16.66
CA THR A 92 -21.09 -2.70 16.96
C THR A 92 -20.49 -3.42 18.17
N THR A 93 -19.47 -2.85 18.82
CA THR A 93 -18.68 -3.53 19.88
C THR A 93 -18.72 -2.88 21.27
N GLU A 94 -19.62 -1.91 21.52
CA GLU A 94 -19.69 -1.13 22.78
C GLU A 94 -19.70 -1.97 24.08
N GLU A 95 -20.16 -3.22 24.05
CA GLU A 95 -20.22 -4.10 25.23
C GLU A 95 -19.02 -5.05 25.43
N HIS A 96 -18.15 -5.28 24.44
CA HIS A 96 -17.17 -6.40 24.47
C HIS A 96 -15.82 -6.11 23.79
N GLY A 97 -15.16 -4.99 24.14
CA GLY A 97 -13.81 -4.67 23.66
C GLY A 97 -12.76 -5.74 24.03
N GLY A 98 -12.39 -6.57 23.06
CA GLY A 98 -11.53 -7.74 23.24
C GLY A 98 -10.22 -7.67 22.47
N THR A 99 -9.38 -8.70 22.63
CA THR A 99 -8.11 -8.84 21.88
C THR A 99 -8.31 -8.78 20.36
N GLY A 100 -9.46 -9.25 19.86
CA GLY A 100 -9.80 -9.21 18.44
C GLY A 100 -9.88 -7.79 17.87
N ASP A 101 -10.35 -6.83 18.66
CA ASP A 101 -10.54 -5.44 18.21
C ASP A 101 -9.22 -4.68 18.21
N VAL A 102 -8.34 -4.94 19.19
CA VAL A 102 -6.95 -4.45 19.20
C VAL A 102 -6.18 -4.97 18.00
N VAL A 103 -6.29 -6.27 17.69
CA VAL A 103 -5.65 -6.87 16.51
C VAL A 103 -6.23 -6.30 15.21
N ARG A 104 -7.56 -6.16 15.09
CA ARG A 104 -8.21 -5.54 13.93
C ARG A 104 -7.72 -4.11 13.73
N LYS A 105 -7.72 -3.28 14.78
CA LYS A 105 -7.29 -1.89 14.71
C LYS A 105 -5.85 -1.76 14.22
N MET A 106 -4.94 -2.55 14.80
CA MET A 106 -3.53 -2.56 14.40
C MET A 106 -3.34 -3.03 12.94
N LEU A 107 -4.13 -4.01 12.47
CA LEU A 107 -4.10 -4.45 11.06
C LEU A 107 -4.60 -3.35 10.11
N THR A 108 -5.68 -2.64 10.47
CA THR A 108 -6.22 -1.52 9.71
C THR A 108 -5.25 -0.33 9.66
N GLU A 109 -4.65 0.04 10.79
CA GLU A 109 -3.64 1.11 10.88
C GLU A 109 -2.42 0.80 10.00
N VAL A 110 -1.89 -0.43 10.05
CA VAL A 110 -0.77 -0.87 9.20
C VAL A 110 -1.13 -0.87 7.70
N LEU A 111 -2.37 -1.22 7.31
CA LEU A 111 -2.82 -1.12 5.92
C LEU A 111 -2.91 0.34 5.46
N ILE A 112 -3.47 1.23 6.28
CA ILE A 112 -3.62 2.66 5.96
C ILE A 112 -2.24 3.32 5.81
N ASP A 113 -1.29 3.03 6.69
CA ASP A 113 0.06 3.59 6.58
C ASP A 113 0.86 2.98 5.42
N ASN A 114 0.70 1.69 5.12
CA ASN A 114 1.29 1.10 3.90
C ASN A 114 0.72 1.74 2.62
N ALA A 115 -0.59 2.02 2.60
CA ALA A 115 -1.26 2.71 1.51
C ALA A 115 -0.77 4.17 1.36
N ARG A 116 -0.60 4.89 2.48
CA ARG A 116 -0.01 6.24 2.51
C ARG A 116 1.44 6.28 2.02
N LEU A 117 2.28 5.32 2.44
CA LEU A 117 3.66 5.20 1.98
C LEU A 117 3.74 4.98 0.46
N ARG A 118 2.90 4.11 -0.11
CA ARG A 118 2.83 3.93 -1.57
C ARG A 118 2.43 5.22 -2.30
N LYS A 119 1.47 5.98 -1.76
CA LYS A 119 1.07 7.30 -2.32
C LYS A 119 2.19 8.35 -2.22
N GLN A 120 3.01 8.32 -1.18
CA GLN A 120 4.21 9.15 -1.09
C GLN A 120 5.26 8.75 -2.13
N VAL A 121 5.54 7.45 -2.28
CA VAL A 121 6.44 6.92 -3.32
C VAL A 121 5.95 7.28 -4.73
N ASN A 122 4.66 7.12 -5.02
CA ASN A 122 4.06 7.55 -6.29
C ASN A 122 4.28 9.05 -6.54
N SER A 123 4.14 9.90 -5.51
CA SER A 123 4.40 11.33 -5.64
C SER A 123 5.87 11.65 -5.92
N VAL A 124 6.81 10.96 -5.28
CA VAL A 124 8.25 11.09 -5.57
C VAL A 124 8.55 10.66 -7.02
N LEU A 125 8.00 9.52 -7.46
CA LEU A 125 8.16 9.02 -8.83
C LEU A 125 7.58 9.98 -9.87
N ARG A 126 6.43 10.62 -9.62
CA ARG A 126 5.90 11.68 -10.48
C ARG A 126 6.83 12.90 -10.53
N CYS A 127 7.41 13.32 -9.40
CA CYS A 127 8.43 14.38 -9.40
C CYS A 127 9.69 14.00 -10.21
N SER A 128 10.15 12.75 -10.11
CA SER A 128 11.30 12.25 -10.86
C SER A 128 11.02 12.10 -12.37
N LEU A 129 9.83 11.66 -12.76
CA LEU A 129 9.40 11.61 -14.17
C LEU A 129 9.32 13.02 -14.79
N SER A 130 8.86 14.02 -14.03
CA SER A 130 8.90 15.44 -14.44
C SER A 130 10.30 16.05 -14.39
N GLY A 131 11.33 15.31 -13.95
CA GLY A 131 12.64 15.85 -13.57
C GLY A 131 13.83 14.96 -13.95
N HIS A 132 13.71 14.15 -15.00
CA HIS A 132 14.78 13.27 -15.54
C HIS A 132 15.34 12.18 -14.59
N GLY A 133 14.65 11.86 -13.50
CA GLY A 133 15.10 10.84 -12.52
C GLY A 133 14.55 9.42 -12.72
N VAL A 134 13.56 9.22 -13.59
CA VAL A 134 12.98 7.89 -13.91
C VAL A 134 12.87 7.75 -15.42
N SER A 135 13.29 6.60 -15.95
CA SER A 135 13.30 6.30 -17.38
C SER A 135 12.12 5.40 -17.76
N VAL A 136 11.49 5.69 -18.89
CA VAL A 136 10.40 4.89 -19.45
C VAL A 136 10.96 3.93 -20.50
N ARG A 137 10.49 2.68 -20.51
CA ARG A 137 10.91 1.67 -21.47
C ARG A 137 10.09 1.78 -22.76
N GLU A 138 10.56 2.65 -23.65
CA GLU A 138 9.96 2.82 -24.98
C GLU A 138 9.82 1.47 -25.71
N ALA A 139 8.60 1.20 -26.20
CA ALA A 139 8.35 0.06 -27.06
C ALA A 139 8.92 0.38 -28.45
N ARG A 140 10.01 -0.32 -28.84
CA ARG A 140 10.68 -0.11 -30.13
C ARG A 140 9.69 -0.14 -31.30
N SER A 141 9.48 1.02 -31.89
CA SER A 141 9.05 1.15 -33.28
C SER A 141 10.32 1.11 -34.13
N GLU A 142 10.42 0.21 -35.10
CA GLU A 142 11.62 0.10 -35.94
C GLU A 142 11.60 1.18 -37.05
N GLN A 143 12.26 2.31 -36.80
CA GLN A 143 12.68 3.27 -37.84
C GLN A 143 13.82 4.19 -37.35
N GLU A 144 14.85 4.31 -38.19
CA GLU A 144 16.02 5.22 -38.13
C GLU A 144 15.68 6.54 -38.90
N GLU A 145 16.42 7.66 -38.91
CA GLU A 145 17.76 8.08 -38.39
C GLU A 145 17.58 9.04 -37.16
N GLU A 146 18.25 10.16 -36.81
CA GLU A 146 19.31 11.09 -37.31
C GLU A 146 19.98 11.80 -36.07
N GLU A 147 20.80 12.88 -36.18
CA GLU A 147 21.62 13.50 -35.09
C GLU A 147 21.50 15.06 -35.01
N GLU A 148 21.88 15.83 -33.96
CA GLU A 148 22.46 15.52 -32.62
C GLU A 148 21.49 15.82 -31.44
N ASP A 149 21.50 16.85 -30.55
CA ASP A 149 22.29 18.08 -30.27
C ASP A 149 22.46 18.22 -28.72
N GLN A 150 23.59 18.75 -28.21
CA GLN A 150 23.88 18.85 -26.76
C GLN A 150 23.79 20.28 -26.22
N GLU A 151 22.84 20.59 -25.32
CA GLU A 151 23.02 21.74 -24.41
C GLU A 151 22.28 21.65 -23.07
N GLY A 152 22.97 22.03 -21.98
CA GLY A 152 22.33 22.80 -20.89
C GLY A 152 21.74 22.08 -19.66
N SER A 153 21.79 20.75 -19.53
CA SER A 153 21.35 20.10 -18.27
C SER A 153 22.42 20.23 -17.16
N VAL A 154 22.40 21.36 -16.45
CA VAL A 154 23.26 21.58 -15.28
C VAL A 154 22.74 20.73 -14.12
N ASP A 155 23.49 19.68 -13.76
CA ASP A 155 23.10 18.76 -12.69
C ASP A 155 22.88 19.50 -11.36
N LEU A 156 21.63 19.48 -10.91
CA LEU A 156 21.20 20.11 -9.67
C LEU A 156 21.73 19.35 -8.45
N ALA A 157 21.99 18.04 -8.55
CA ALA A 157 22.55 17.24 -7.46
C ALA A 157 24.01 17.63 -7.20
N SER A 158 24.86 17.66 -8.23
CA SER A 158 26.22 18.21 -8.19
C SER A 158 26.24 19.63 -7.63
N THR A 159 25.34 20.50 -8.14
CA THR A 159 25.23 21.90 -7.67
C THR A 159 24.88 22.03 -6.18
N VAL A 160 24.08 21.11 -5.64
CA VAL A 160 23.73 21.08 -4.20
C VAL A 160 24.87 20.47 -3.37
N LEU A 161 25.48 19.38 -3.83
CA LEU A 161 26.60 18.72 -3.14
C LEU A 161 27.82 19.64 -3.01
N SER A 162 28.19 20.37 -4.07
CA SER A 162 29.29 21.34 -4.01
C SER A 162 29.08 22.39 -2.92
N LYS A 163 27.87 22.96 -2.82
CA LYS A 163 27.53 24.00 -1.82
C LYS A 163 27.43 23.49 -0.38
N ILE A 164 27.35 22.17 -0.17
CA ILE A 164 27.39 21.54 1.15
C ILE A 164 28.84 21.33 1.62
N LEU A 165 29.77 21.15 0.68
CA LEU A 165 31.20 20.92 0.96
C LEU A 165 32.05 22.21 1.07
N GLU A 166 31.45 23.39 0.85
CA GLU A 166 32.08 24.71 1.03
C GLU A 166 31.93 25.28 2.48
N LYS A 167 31.84 24.42 3.49
CA LYS A 167 31.72 24.78 4.92
C LYS A 167 32.53 23.88 5.85
#